data_AF-A0AAX6FXM5-F1
#
_entry.id   AF-A0AAX6FXM5-F1
#
_cell.length_a   1.000
_cell.length_b   1.000
_cell.length_c   1.000
_cell.angle_alpha   90.00
_cell.angle_beta   90.00
_cell.angle_gamma   90.00
#
_symmetry.space_group_name_H-M   'P 1'
#
loop_
_entity.id
_entity.type
_entity.pdbx_description
1 polymer ?
#
loop_
_entity_poly.entity_id
_entity_poly.type
_entity_poly.pdbx_seq_one_letter_code
_entity_poly.pdbx_strand_id
1 'polypeptide(L)'
;MASSSVVMDQETALELVKKGSTLLLLDVPQFTLLGIDTQVFSVGPIFKGIKMIPPGPHFVYYNPSNKEGNEFSPTTGFFIVTHPSEVIVRKWHQQEERLVRISEEEETRYSEAVQRFEFDRQLGPYALEQFAEWRQLSGYITKETIERIEPIGGEITIVYESGMIEKNPRTAIDKQLVEQLRDSKFSKCAAEKVEKKGCYYKDIPHVIKQKDITGGELTSLNLDKTSLLETILMEDYEGAEGLLLGELQFAFVAFMLGQSLEGFLQWKALVSLLFSCTEAPLRTRSQLFTKFIRVVYFQLKHGFDKQNKGNSVGKGISLFLDDTMFSKDIFLFRLCKEFFPLVLESHGVDGDLLLWTRKLKSLLETAFGWEFKDNADIICEDEDDEFSPVIVPPNEAIPSEDRAS
;
A
#
# COMPACT_ATOMS: atom_id res chain seq x y z
N MET A 1 -22.31 -13.03 -16.84
CA MET A 1 -23.13 -13.91 -15.99
C MET A 1 -23.81 -13.02 -14.97
N ALA A 2 -25.08 -13.29 -14.65
CA ALA A 2 -25.92 -12.40 -13.86
C ALA A 2 -25.26 -12.08 -12.51
N SER A 3 -25.00 -10.79 -12.26
CA SER A 3 -24.71 -10.34 -10.90
C SER A 3 -25.89 -10.76 -10.03
N SER A 4 -25.63 -11.28 -8.84
CA SER A 4 -26.66 -11.40 -7.83
C SER A 4 -27.15 -9.98 -7.56
N SER A 5 -28.26 -9.60 -8.18
CA SER A 5 -28.97 -8.38 -7.84
C SER A 5 -29.43 -8.56 -6.41
N VAL A 6 -28.68 -7.98 -5.48
CA VAL A 6 -29.22 -7.71 -4.16
C VAL A 6 -30.44 -6.85 -4.43
N VAL A 7 -31.63 -7.39 -4.17
CA VAL A 7 -32.88 -6.65 -4.32
C VAL A 7 -32.91 -5.65 -3.17
N MET A 8 -32.21 -4.54 -3.37
CA MET A 8 -32.27 -3.37 -2.51
C MET A 8 -33.65 -2.75 -2.72
N ASP A 9 -34.37 -2.52 -1.63
CA ASP A 9 -35.66 -1.86 -1.72
C ASP A 9 -35.45 -0.42 -2.23
N GLN A 10 -36.47 0.07 -2.94
CA GLN A 10 -36.40 1.33 -3.67
C GLN A 10 -36.21 2.54 -2.74
N GLU A 11 -36.65 2.46 -1.49
CA GLU A 11 -36.56 3.55 -0.51
C GLU A 11 -35.13 3.66 0.03
N THR A 12 -34.51 2.54 0.40
CA THR A 12 -33.10 2.46 0.79
C THR A 12 -32.17 2.90 -0.34
N ALA A 13 -32.45 2.48 -1.58
CA ALA A 13 -31.67 2.92 -2.75
C ALA A 13 -31.78 4.44 -2.96
N LEU A 14 -32.97 5.03 -2.81
CA LEU A 14 -33.18 6.47 -2.90
C LEU A 14 -32.47 7.23 -1.77
N GLU A 15 -32.46 6.68 -0.55
CA GLU A 15 -31.77 7.29 0.58
C GLU A 15 -30.25 7.24 0.41
N LEU A 16 -29.70 6.13 -0.13
CA LEU A 16 -28.28 5.99 -0.45
C LEU A 16 -27.85 6.89 -1.61
N VAL A 17 -28.69 7.10 -2.61
CA VAL A 17 -28.42 8.09 -3.68
C VAL A 17 -28.43 9.51 -3.10
N LYS A 18 -29.33 9.81 -2.17
CA LYS A 18 -29.40 11.14 -1.53
C LYS A 18 -28.27 11.40 -0.55
N LYS A 19 -27.76 10.39 0.13
CA LYS A 19 -26.71 10.54 1.16
C LYS A 19 -25.31 10.27 0.61
N GLY A 20 -25.19 9.40 -0.38
CA GLY A 20 -23.93 9.07 -1.01
C GLY A 20 -23.50 10.13 -2.01
N SER A 21 -22.19 10.19 -2.25
CA SER A 21 -21.59 11.08 -3.23
C SER A 21 -21.64 10.45 -4.63
N THR A 22 -21.45 11.28 -5.64
CA THR A 22 -21.35 10.85 -7.04
C THR A 22 -20.03 11.29 -7.63
N LEU A 23 -19.31 10.36 -8.25
CA LEU A 23 -18.15 10.66 -9.07
C LEU A 23 -18.60 10.63 -10.54
N LEU A 24 -18.66 11.80 -11.18
CA LEU A 24 -18.98 11.93 -12.60
C LEU A 24 -17.68 12.00 -13.41
N LEU A 25 -17.53 11.09 -14.36
CA LEU A 25 -16.37 10.95 -15.23
C LEU A 25 -16.79 11.17 -16.68
N LEU A 26 -16.29 12.26 -17.25
CA LEU A 26 -16.64 12.70 -18.59
C LEU A 26 -15.60 12.22 -19.61
N ASP A 27 -16.10 11.74 -20.75
CA ASP A 27 -15.32 11.42 -21.95
C ASP A 27 -14.24 10.33 -21.75
N VAL A 28 -14.41 9.47 -20.74
CA VAL A 28 -13.50 8.34 -20.50
C VAL A 28 -13.60 7.35 -21.67
N PRO A 29 -12.49 6.97 -22.31
CA PRO A 29 -12.50 6.04 -23.43
C PRO A 29 -13.09 4.68 -23.05
N GLN A 30 -13.87 4.09 -23.96
CA GLN A 30 -14.37 2.73 -23.81
C GLN A 30 -13.21 1.74 -23.60
N PHE A 31 -13.47 0.68 -22.84
CA PHE A 31 -12.54 -0.40 -22.49
C PHE A 31 -11.45 -0.04 -21.48
N THR A 32 -11.28 1.25 -21.13
CA THR A 32 -10.50 1.68 -19.97
C THR A 32 -10.91 0.87 -18.75
N LEU A 33 -9.95 0.28 -18.05
CA LEU A 33 -10.23 -0.29 -16.74
C LEU A 33 -10.28 0.87 -15.75
N LEU A 34 -11.34 0.93 -14.98
CA LEU A 34 -11.56 1.94 -13.97
C LEU A 34 -11.86 1.22 -12.66
N GLY A 35 -11.17 1.63 -11.62
CA GLY A 35 -11.35 1.14 -10.27
C GLY A 35 -11.69 2.25 -9.29
N ILE A 36 -12.47 1.88 -8.29
CA ILE A 36 -12.68 2.64 -7.07
C ILE A 36 -12.51 1.70 -5.89
N ASP A 37 -11.59 2.02 -5.00
CA ASP A 37 -11.22 1.20 -3.85
C ASP A 37 -10.85 -0.23 -4.29
N THR A 38 -11.56 -1.26 -3.83
CA THR A 38 -11.30 -2.66 -4.18
C THR A 38 -12.06 -3.11 -5.44
N GLN A 39 -12.85 -2.24 -6.06
CA GLN A 39 -13.73 -2.56 -7.18
C GLN A 39 -13.09 -2.16 -8.50
N VAL A 40 -13.15 -3.02 -9.51
CA VAL A 40 -12.67 -2.73 -10.87
C VAL A 40 -13.71 -3.13 -11.90
N PHE A 41 -13.87 -2.30 -12.92
CA PHE A 41 -14.79 -2.52 -14.01
C PHE A 41 -14.22 -1.95 -15.32
N SER A 42 -14.72 -2.46 -16.44
CA SER A 42 -14.37 -1.95 -17.78
C SER A 42 -15.38 -0.89 -18.20
N VAL A 43 -14.91 0.26 -18.66
CA VAL A 43 -15.75 1.38 -19.09
C VAL A 43 -16.55 1.00 -20.34
N GLY A 44 -17.88 1.03 -20.20
CA GLY A 44 -18.82 0.80 -21.29
C GLY A 44 -19.13 2.07 -22.11
N PRO A 45 -19.85 1.95 -23.24
CA PRO A 45 -20.06 3.04 -24.19
C PRO A 45 -20.90 4.21 -23.65
N ILE A 46 -21.70 3.98 -22.61
CA ILE A 46 -22.56 5.01 -21.99
C ILE A 46 -22.17 5.32 -20.55
N PHE A 47 -21.11 4.69 -20.04
CA PHE A 47 -20.70 4.85 -18.64
C PHE A 47 -20.18 6.26 -18.40
N LYS A 48 -20.63 6.90 -17.31
CA LYS A 48 -20.20 8.25 -16.92
C LYS A 48 -19.83 8.38 -15.45
N GLY A 49 -19.63 7.28 -14.74
CA GLY A 49 -19.15 7.33 -13.36
C GLY A 49 -19.97 6.50 -12.37
N ILE A 50 -19.83 6.83 -11.09
CA ILE A 50 -20.28 6.00 -9.97
C ILE A 50 -21.12 6.85 -9.01
N LYS A 51 -22.24 6.30 -8.54
CA LYS A 51 -23.14 6.91 -7.55
C LYS A 51 -23.21 6.08 -6.27
N MET A 52 -23.74 6.69 -5.22
CA MET A 52 -23.88 6.09 -3.88
C MET A 52 -22.54 5.78 -3.21
N ILE A 53 -21.50 6.57 -3.52
CA ILE A 53 -20.20 6.43 -2.88
C ILE A 53 -20.34 6.88 -1.41
N PRO A 54 -19.99 6.04 -0.43
CA PRO A 54 -20.05 6.45 0.97
C PRO A 54 -19.16 7.68 1.25
N PRO A 55 -19.42 8.45 2.32
CA PRO A 55 -18.52 9.52 2.73
C PRO A 55 -17.18 8.97 3.26
N GLY A 56 -16.07 9.61 2.90
CA GLY A 56 -14.74 9.25 3.36
C GLY A 56 -13.68 9.33 2.27
N PRO A 57 -12.46 8.83 2.55
CA PRO A 57 -11.43 8.70 1.53
C PRO A 57 -11.77 7.55 0.58
N HIS A 58 -11.57 7.77 -0.71
CA HIS A 58 -11.65 6.75 -1.75
C HIS A 58 -10.46 6.86 -2.69
N PHE A 59 -10.03 5.73 -3.23
CA PHE A 59 -8.95 5.71 -4.20
C PHE A 59 -9.51 5.37 -5.58
N VAL A 60 -9.39 6.31 -6.52
CA VAL A 60 -9.84 6.13 -7.90
C VAL A 60 -8.62 5.87 -8.75
N TYR A 61 -8.66 4.83 -9.57
CA TYR A 61 -7.54 4.49 -10.44
C TYR A 61 -8.02 3.96 -11.78
N TYR A 62 -7.21 4.10 -12.80
CA TYR A 62 -7.56 3.66 -14.14
C TYR A 62 -6.34 3.22 -14.94
N ASN A 63 -6.62 2.34 -15.91
CA ASN A 63 -5.68 1.90 -16.92
C ASN A 63 -6.32 2.18 -18.29
N PRO A 64 -5.88 3.25 -18.99
CA PRO A 64 -6.31 3.51 -20.35
C PRO A 64 -6.00 2.28 -21.22
N SER A 65 -6.91 1.90 -22.10
CA SER A 65 -6.70 0.79 -23.03
C SER A 65 -6.52 1.29 -24.46
N ASN A 66 -5.93 0.44 -25.30
CA ASN A 66 -6.01 0.65 -26.73
C ASN A 66 -7.47 0.48 -27.24
N LYS A 67 -7.70 0.80 -28.52
CA LYS A 67 -9.05 0.74 -29.14
C LYS A 67 -9.69 -0.65 -29.12
N GLU A 68 -8.87 -1.71 -29.01
CA GLU A 68 -9.32 -3.10 -29.03
C GLU A 68 -9.58 -3.66 -27.61
N GLY A 69 -9.20 -2.92 -26.56
CA GLY A 69 -9.36 -3.34 -25.17
C GLY A 69 -8.53 -4.58 -24.81
N ASN A 70 -7.38 -4.77 -25.45
CA ASN A 70 -6.48 -5.91 -25.22
C ASN A 70 -5.09 -5.51 -24.67
N GLU A 71 -4.74 -4.22 -24.72
CA GLU A 71 -3.52 -3.67 -24.12
C GLU A 71 -3.87 -2.45 -23.27
N PHE A 72 -3.14 -2.28 -22.17
CA PHE A 72 -3.40 -1.27 -21.15
C PHE A 72 -2.13 -0.50 -20.79
N SER A 73 -2.29 0.81 -20.59
CA SER A 73 -1.27 1.72 -20.08
C SER A 73 -1.06 1.57 -18.57
N PRO A 74 0.03 2.12 -18.00
CA PRO A 74 0.29 2.06 -16.57
C PRO A 74 -0.87 2.60 -15.76
N THR A 75 -1.01 2.06 -14.54
CA THR A 75 -2.05 2.53 -13.63
C THR A 75 -1.77 3.97 -13.24
N THR A 76 -2.81 4.80 -13.30
CA THR A 76 -2.82 6.14 -12.71
C THR A 76 -3.93 6.19 -11.69
N GLY A 77 -3.63 6.61 -10.47
CA GLY A 77 -4.62 6.76 -9.41
C GLY A 77 -4.51 8.06 -8.67
N PHE A 78 -5.57 8.44 -7.97
CA PHE A 78 -5.64 9.63 -7.14
C PHE A 78 -6.65 9.41 -6.02
N PHE A 79 -6.50 10.16 -4.94
CA PHE A 79 -7.46 10.13 -3.85
C PHE A 79 -8.58 11.14 -4.06
N ILE A 80 -9.78 10.79 -3.59
CA ILE A 80 -10.89 11.73 -3.39
C ILE A 80 -11.37 11.60 -1.95
N VAL A 81 -11.85 12.72 -1.40
CA VAL A 81 -12.53 12.73 -0.10
C VAL A 81 -13.96 13.16 -0.35
N THR A 82 -14.89 12.23 -0.11
CA THR A 82 -16.31 12.40 -0.42
C THR A 82 -17.10 12.85 0.79
N HIS A 83 -18.00 13.82 0.59
CA HIS A 83 -18.94 14.30 1.59
C HIS A 83 -20.39 13.97 1.20
N PRO A 84 -21.33 13.88 2.16
CA PRO A 84 -22.70 13.51 1.84
C PRO A 84 -23.32 14.38 0.75
N SER A 85 -23.90 13.73 -0.28
CA SER A 85 -24.54 14.39 -1.44
C SER A 85 -23.59 15.21 -2.34
N GLU A 86 -22.28 15.10 -2.17
CA GLU A 86 -21.29 15.77 -3.01
C GLU A 86 -21.25 15.16 -4.41
N VAL A 87 -21.04 16.00 -5.43
CA VAL A 87 -20.76 15.56 -6.79
C VAL A 87 -19.36 16.01 -7.15
N ILE A 88 -18.48 15.05 -7.44
CA ILE A 88 -17.11 15.31 -7.88
C ILE A 88 -17.07 15.06 -9.39
N VAL A 89 -16.59 16.04 -10.15
CA VAL A 89 -16.50 15.91 -11.60
C VAL A 89 -15.05 15.83 -12.07
N ARG A 90 -14.76 14.88 -12.94
CA ARG A 90 -13.48 14.78 -13.68
C ARG A 90 -13.75 14.58 -15.15
N LYS A 91 -12.88 15.13 -15.98
CA LYS A 91 -12.97 15.00 -17.44
C LYS A 91 -11.70 14.38 -17.99
N TRP A 92 -11.86 13.48 -18.95
CA TRP A 92 -10.74 12.88 -19.66
C TRP A 92 -10.05 13.90 -20.56
N HIS A 93 -8.75 14.05 -20.39
CA HIS A 93 -7.90 14.85 -21.26
C HIS A 93 -7.21 13.92 -22.27
N GLN A 94 -7.71 13.91 -23.51
CA GLN A 94 -7.29 12.95 -24.55
C GLN A 94 -5.79 12.94 -24.84
N GLN A 95 -5.13 14.10 -24.80
CA GLN A 95 -3.71 14.22 -25.15
C GLN A 95 -2.78 13.71 -24.04
N GLU A 96 -3.18 13.89 -22.78
CA GLU A 96 -2.38 13.50 -21.61
C GLU A 96 -2.85 12.16 -21.03
N GLU A 97 -3.88 11.54 -21.63
CA GLU A 97 -4.52 10.29 -21.19
C GLU A 97 -4.82 10.24 -19.68
N ARG A 98 -5.36 11.36 -19.15
CA ARG A 98 -5.62 11.51 -17.71
C ARG A 98 -6.92 12.20 -17.37
N LEU A 99 -7.39 11.96 -16.14
CA LEU A 99 -8.58 12.60 -15.58
C LEU A 99 -8.23 13.92 -14.90
N VAL A 100 -8.67 15.03 -15.47
CA VAL A 100 -8.40 16.38 -14.95
C VAL A 100 -9.61 16.98 -14.24
N ARG A 101 -9.34 17.91 -13.32
CA ARG A 101 -10.37 18.79 -12.76
C ARG A 101 -10.88 19.73 -13.85
N ILE A 102 -12.17 20.05 -13.80
CA ILE A 102 -12.80 21.04 -14.69
C ILE A 102 -12.93 22.38 -13.96
N SER A 103 -13.40 23.42 -14.65
CA SER A 103 -13.65 24.72 -14.00
C SER A 103 -14.82 24.61 -13.01
N GLU A 104 -14.81 25.47 -11.99
CA GLU A 104 -15.87 25.52 -10.97
C GLU A 104 -17.26 25.77 -11.60
N GLU A 105 -17.33 26.57 -12.65
CA GLU A 105 -18.55 26.83 -13.42
C GLU A 105 -19.11 25.55 -14.07
N GLU A 106 -18.24 24.76 -14.71
CA GLU A 106 -18.65 23.50 -15.31
C GLU A 106 -19.02 22.46 -14.25
N GLU A 107 -18.24 22.36 -13.17
CA GLU A 107 -18.51 21.46 -12.05
C GLU A 107 -19.87 21.75 -11.41
N THR A 108 -20.20 23.02 -11.21
CA THR A 108 -21.53 23.44 -10.72
C THR A 108 -22.64 22.97 -11.66
N ARG A 109 -22.52 23.26 -12.96
CA ARG A 109 -23.52 22.87 -13.96
C ARG A 109 -23.74 21.35 -14.03
N TYR A 110 -22.67 20.57 -14.01
CA TYR A 110 -22.75 19.11 -14.02
C TYR A 110 -23.31 18.55 -12.72
N SER A 111 -22.95 19.14 -11.58
CA SER A 111 -23.49 18.77 -10.27
C SER A 111 -25.00 18.92 -10.21
N GLU A 112 -25.54 20.04 -10.71
CA GLU A 112 -26.99 20.24 -10.78
C GLU A 112 -27.67 19.22 -11.71
N ALA A 113 -27.06 18.89 -12.85
CA ALA A 113 -27.61 17.89 -13.78
C ALA A 113 -27.63 16.48 -13.16
N VAL A 114 -26.61 16.12 -12.37
CA VAL A 114 -26.60 14.88 -11.57
C VAL A 114 -27.72 14.90 -10.54
N GLN A 115 -27.91 16.02 -9.82
CA GLN A 115 -28.99 16.17 -8.83
C GLN A 115 -30.40 16.12 -9.46
N ARG A 116 -30.53 16.52 -10.73
CA ARG A 116 -31.75 16.37 -11.54
C ARG A 116 -31.90 14.97 -12.17
N PHE A 117 -31.04 14.02 -11.82
CA PHE A 117 -31.05 12.64 -12.32
C PHE A 117 -30.84 12.50 -13.83
N GLU A 118 -30.28 13.52 -14.50
CA GLU A 118 -30.05 13.49 -15.95
C GLU A 118 -29.02 12.43 -16.38
N PHE A 119 -28.16 12.00 -15.44
CA PHE A 119 -27.12 11.00 -15.64
C PHE A 119 -27.43 9.63 -15.02
N ASP A 120 -28.62 9.43 -14.44
CA ASP A 120 -28.89 8.27 -13.57
C ASP A 120 -28.69 6.91 -14.26
N ARG A 121 -28.97 6.84 -15.58
CA ARG A 121 -28.78 5.65 -16.42
C ARG A 121 -27.33 5.38 -16.80
N GLN A 122 -26.46 6.38 -16.70
CA GLN A 122 -25.05 6.33 -17.05
C GLN A 122 -24.15 6.10 -15.83
N LEU A 123 -24.71 6.17 -14.61
CA LEU A 123 -23.98 6.03 -13.36
C LEU A 123 -24.16 4.63 -12.77
N GLY A 124 -23.04 3.93 -12.58
CA GLY A 124 -23.00 2.64 -11.88
C GLY A 124 -23.16 2.80 -10.38
N PRO A 125 -23.84 1.88 -9.68
CA PRO A 125 -23.89 1.88 -8.22
C PRO A 125 -22.54 1.45 -7.63
N TYR A 126 -22.09 2.11 -6.57
CA TYR A 126 -20.98 1.62 -5.75
C TYR A 126 -21.40 0.31 -5.05
N ALA A 127 -20.56 -0.75 -5.10
CA ALA A 127 -20.84 -2.02 -4.42
C ALA A 127 -20.61 -1.88 -2.91
N LEU A 128 -21.67 -1.53 -2.18
CA LEU A 128 -21.63 -1.26 -0.73
C LEU A 128 -21.19 -2.48 0.09
N GLU A 129 -21.35 -3.69 -0.45
CA GLU A 129 -20.89 -4.93 0.18
C GLU A 129 -19.37 -4.94 0.38
N GLN A 130 -18.62 -4.30 -0.52
CA GLN A 130 -17.16 -4.24 -0.47
C GLN A 130 -16.64 -3.05 0.36
N PHE A 131 -17.52 -2.11 0.74
CA PHE A 131 -17.11 -0.93 1.51
C PHE A 131 -16.50 -1.29 2.87
N ALA A 132 -16.99 -2.36 3.50
CA ALA A 132 -16.47 -2.81 4.79
C ALA A 132 -15.00 -3.23 4.70
N GLU A 133 -14.60 -3.86 3.58
CA GLU A 133 -13.22 -4.25 3.30
C GLU A 133 -12.36 -3.02 3.03
N TRP A 134 -12.84 -2.10 2.19
CA TRP A 134 -12.17 -0.82 1.94
C TRP A 134 -11.86 -0.08 3.24
N ARG A 135 -12.83 0.04 4.16
CA ARG A 135 -12.60 0.71 5.45
C ARG A 135 -11.51 0.05 6.30
N GLN A 136 -11.26 -1.25 6.17
CA GLN A 136 -10.13 -1.87 6.88
C GLN A 136 -8.78 -1.44 6.29
N LEU A 137 -8.74 -1.15 4.98
CA LEU A 137 -7.54 -0.71 4.27
C LEU A 137 -7.30 0.81 4.37
N SER A 138 -8.35 1.60 4.59
CA SER A 138 -8.29 3.08 4.56
C SER A 138 -8.67 3.78 5.87
N GLY A 139 -8.95 3.03 6.95
CA GLY A 139 -9.52 3.58 8.19
C GLY A 139 -8.71 4.66 8.93
N TYR A 140 -7.41 4.81 8.64
CA TYR A 140 -6.53 5.87 9.15
C TYR A 140 -6.15 6.90 8.08
N ILE A 141 -6.52 6.68 6.82
CA ILE A 141 -6.31 7.68 5.77
C ILE A 141 -7.31 8.81 6.03
N THR A 142 -6.79 10.01 6.25
CA THR A 142 -7.58 11.22 6.44
C THR A 142 -7.33 12.20 5.31
N LYS A 143 -8.16 13.26 5.22
CA LYS A 143 -7.89 14.38 4.31
C LYS A 143 -6.50 14.97 4.52
N GLU A 144 -6.09 15.14 5.77
CA GLU A 144 -4.76 15.64 6.15
C GLU A 144 -3.65 14.69 5.68
N THR A 145 -3.83 13.38 5.86
CA THR A 145 -2.91 12.36 5.35
C THR A 145 -2.73 12.47 3.84
N ILE A 146 -3.83 12.61 3.09
CA ILE A 146 -3.82 12.75 1.64
C ILE A 146 -3.10 14.04 1.23
N GLU A 147 -3.53 15.19 1.75
CA GLU A 147 -2.96 16.50 1.39
C GLU A 147 -1.46 16.61 1.69
N ARG A 148 -0.98 15.91 2.71
CA ARG A 148 0.45 15.88 3.09
C ARG A 148 1.30 15.01 2.16
N ILE A 149 0.78 13.86 1.70
CA ILE A 149 1.56 12.84 0.98
C ILE A 149 1.36 12.92 -0.53
N GLU A 150 0.18 13.29 -0.99
CA GLU A 150 -0.20 13.24 -2.41
C GLU A 150 0.74 14.12 -3.26
N PRO A 151 1.18 13.65 -4.45
CA PRO A 151 2.06 14.42 -5.32
C PRO A 151 1.38 15.69 -5.84
N ILE A 152 2.19 16.67 -6.28
CA ILE A 152 1.66 17.85 -6.95
C ILE A 152 0.88 17.41 -8.20
N GLY A 153 -0.42 17.70 -8.21
CA GLY A 153 -1.34 17.30 -9.28
C GLY A 153 -2.25 16.11 -8.92
N GLY A 154 -1.99 15.41 -7.82
CA GLY A 154 -2.86 14.34 -7.30
C GLY A 154 -2.56 12.93 -7.84
N GLU A 155 -1.90 12.85 -8.99
CA GLU A 155 -1.76 11.60 -9.75
C GLU A 155 -0.57 10.77 -9.28
N ILE A 156 -0.85 9.56 -8.83
CA ILE A 156 0.11 8.53 -8.44
C ILE A 156 0.25 7.55 -9.62
N THR A 157 1.44 7.46 -10.20
CA THR A 157 1.75 6.53 -11.29
C THR A 157 3.24 6.23 -11.36
N ILE A 158 3.58 4.98 -11.70
CA ILE A 158 4.97 4.52 -11.85
C ILE A 158 5.79 5.33 -12.87
N VAL A 159 5.13 5.95 -13.86
CA VAL A 159 5.79 6.75 -14.91
C VAL A 159 6.58 7.92 -14.31
N TYR A 160 6.06 8.54 -13.24
CA TYR A 160 6.68 9.69 -12.60
C TYR A 160 7.72 9.35 -11.51
N GLU A 161 7.87 8.06 -11.17
CA GLU A 161 8.72 7.60 -10.06
C GLU A 161 10.16 7.24 -10.50
N SER A 162 10.41 7.23 -11.81
CA SER A 162 11.63 6.72 -12.44
C SER A 162 12.95 7.35 -11.93
N GLY A 163 12.91 8.58 -11.40
CA GLY A 163 14.09 9.33 -10.94
C GLY A 163 14.46 9.16 -9.46
N MET A 164 13.58 8.64 -8.60
CA MET A 164 13.82 8.54 -7.14
C MET A 164 14.49 7.22 -6.72
N ILE A 165 14.40 6.23 -7.60
CA ILE A 165 14.64 4.82 -7.34
C ILE A 165 16.13 4.45 -7.20
N GLU A 166 17.06 5.27 -7.69
CA GLU A 166 18.49 4.93 -7.76
C GLU A 166 19.26 5.11 -6.43
N LYS A 167 18.65 5.70 -5.39
CA LYS A 167 19.38 6.15 -4.19
C LYS A 167 19.37 5.20 -2.99
N ASN A 168 18.55 4.14 -2.98
CA ASN A 168 18.46 3.22 -1.84
C ASN A 168 19.15 1.88 -2.10
N PRO A 169 19.91 1.33 -1.13
CA PRO A 169 20.37 -0.06 -1.20
C PRO A 169 19.15 -0.97 -1.26
N ARG A 170 19.10 -1.83 -2.27
CA ARG A 170 17.97 -2.73 -2.52
C ARG A 170 18.41 -4.16 -2.36
N THR A 171 17.59 -4.95 -1.67
CA THR A 171 17.74 -6.41 -1.68
C THR A 171 17.57 -6.92 -3.12
N ALA A 172 18.05 -8.14 -3.41
CA ALA A 172 17.87 -8.76 -4.73
C ALA A 172 16.39 -8.79 -5.14
N ILE A 173 15.48 -9.05 -4.18
CA ILE A 173 14.03 -9.05 -4.38
C ILE A 173 13.50 -7.65 -4.69
N ASP A 174 13.99 -6.60 -3.99
CA ASP A 174 13.59 -5.23 -4.30
C ASP A 174 13.96 -4.88 -5.74
N LYS A 175 15.14 -5.31 -6.21
CA LYS A 175 15.56 -5.13 -7.60
C LYS A 175 14.66 -5.89 -8.56
N GLN A 176 14.37 -7.16 -8.28
CA GLN A 176 13.48 -7.98 -9.09
C GLN A 176 12.06 -7.41 -9.17
N LEU A 177 11.52 -6.91 -8.06
CA LEU A 177 10.20 -6.30 -8.05
C LEU A 177 10.16 -5.00 -8.85
N VAL A 178 11.21 -4.18 -8.72
CA VAL A 178 11.37 -2.97 -9.52
C VAL A 178 11.46 -3.32 -10.99
N GLU A 179 12.21 -4.36 -11.34
CA GLU A 179 12.31 -4.88 -12.70
C GLU A 179 10.96 -5.37 -13.19
N GLN A 180 10.20 -6.16 -12.43
CA GLN A 180 8.85 -6.61 -12.81
C GLN A 180 7.88 -5.44 -13.03
N LEU A 181 7.89 -4.46 -12.14
CA LEU A 181 7.07 -3.25 -12.27
C LEU A 181 7.49 -2.41 -13.49
N ARG A 182 8.79 -2.40 -13.85
CA ARG A 182 9.32 -1.71 -15.06
C ARG A 182 9.16 -2.49 -16.37
N ASP A 183 9.28 -3.81 -16.31
CA ASP A 183 9.26 -4.77 -17.44
C ASP A 183 7.84 -5.15 -17.86
N SER A 184 6.83 -4.80 -17.05
CA SER A 184 5.50 -4.54 -17.58
C SER A 184 5.65 -3.45 -18.65
N LYS A 185 5.95 -3.83 -19.90
CA LYS A 185 6.09 -3.09 -21.19
C LYS A 185 6.30 -1.54 -21.24
N PHE A 186 6.81 -0.84 -20.22
CA PHE A 186 6.57 0.62 -20.06
C PHE A 186 7.80 1.52 -20.22
N SER A 187 8.90 1.04 -20.80
CA SER A 187 10.12 1.85 -20.97
C SER A 187 10.16 2.77 -22.21
N LYS A 188 9.04 3.29 -22.73
CA LYS A 188 9.07 4.19 -23.92
C LYS A 188 8.23 5.46 -23.90
N CYS A 189 7.82 5.97 -22.74
CA CYS A 189 7.38 7.38 -22.66
C CYS A 189 8.53 8.23 -22.11
N ALA A 190 9.23 8.87 -23.04
CA ALA A 190 10.43 9.64 -22.78
C ALA A 190 10.14 10.85 -21.88
N ALA A 191 11.02 10.95 -20.88
CA ALA A 191 11.40 12.13 -20.14
C ALA A 191 11.25 13.46 -20.90
N GLU A 192 10.29 14.27 -20.47
CA GLU A 192 10.56 15.69 -20.29
C GLU A 192 10.91 15.90 -18.82
N LYS A 193 11.93 16.71 -18.57
CA LYS A 193 12.41 17.02 -17.21
C LYS A 193 11.27 17.65 -16.42
N VAL A 194 10.57 16.85 -15.62
CA VAL A 194 9.58 17.38 -14.69
C VAL A 194 10.12 17.28 -13.26
N GLU A 195 9.91 18.37 -12.53
CA GLU A 195 10.11 18.52 -11.10
C GLU A 195 9.51 17.35 -10.30
N LYS A 196 9.92 17.21 -9.04
CA LYS A 196 9.49 16.14 -8.11
C LYS A 196 7.97 15.90 -8.19
N LYS A 197 7.58 14.80 -8.85
CA LYS A 197 6.19 14.36 -9.05
C LYS A 197 5.83 13.10 -8.26
N GLY A 198 6.74 12.61 -7.42
CA GLY A 198 6.49 11.49 -6.51
C GLY A 198 5.76 11.92 -5.24
N CYS A 199 5.31 10.95 -4.47
CA CYS A 199 4.62 11.20 -3.21
C CYS A 199 5.58 11.82 -2.17
N TYR A 200 5.06 12.66 -1.30
CA TYR A 200 5.80 13.32 -0.22
C TYR A 200 5.81 12.47 1.06
N TYR A 201 6.22 11.21 0.92
CA TYR A 201 6.41 10.31 2.06
C TYR A 201 7.46 10.83 3.04
N LYS A 202 7.31 10.46 4.31
CA LYS A 202 8.33 10.72 5.32
C LYS A 202 9.53 9.82 5.09
N ASP A 203 10.73 10.39 5.08
CA ASP A 203 11.96 9.62 4.98
C ASP A 203 12.19 8.81 6.28
N ILE A 204 12.32 7.49 6.14
CA ILE A 204 12.56 6.57 7.24
C ILE A 204 13.96 5.99 7.09
N PRO A 205 14.91 6.36 7.95
CA PRO A 205 16.28 5.89 7.83
C PRO A 205 16.36 4.40 8.15
N HIS A 206 16.79 3.58 7.18
CA HIS A 206 17.02 2.16 7.39
C HIS A 206 18.09 1.89 8.46
N VAL A 207 19.17 2.68 8.44
CA VAL A 207 20.27 2.60 9.41
C VAL A 207 20.44 3.96 10.06
N ILE A 208 20.41 3.97 11.39
CA ILE A 208 20.73 5.16 12.17
C ILE A 208 22.24 5.34 12.08
N LYS A 209 22.69 6.49 11.57
CA LYS A 209 24.10 6.85 11.47
C LYS A 209 24.31 8.14 12.26
N GLN A 210 25.00 8.04 13.40
CA GLN A 210 25.36 9.19 14.23
C GLN A 210 26.88 9.17 14.44
N LYS A 211 27.52 10.34 14.30
CA LYS A 211 28.99 10.45 14.33
C LYS A 211 29.55 10.59 15.75
N ASP A 212 28.72 10.95 16.72
CA ASP A 212 29.13 11.37 18.07
C ASP A 212 28.75 10.36 19.17
N ILE A 213 28.48 9.10 18.81
CA ILE A 213 28.10 8.04 19.76
C ILE A 213 29.07 6.86 19.70
N THR A 214 29.17 6.11 20.80
CA THR A 214 30.03 4.92 20.84
C THR A 214 29.49 3.83 19.91
N GLY A 215 30.38 2.94 19.44
CA GLY A 215 29.97 1.82 18.57
C GLY A 215 28.90 0.94 19.20
N GLY A 216 28.99 0.69 20.52
CA GLY A 216 27.99 -0.10 21.25
C GLY A 216 26.62 0.59 21.32
N GLU A 217 26.58 1.90 21.56
CA GLU A 217 25.34 2.68 21.55
C GLU A 217 24.73 2.73 20.14
N LEU A 218 25.55 2.89 19.10
CA LEU A 218 25.11 2.86 17.70
C LEU A 218 24.50 1.51 17.32
N THR A 219 25.12 0.41 17.76
CA THR A 219 24.57 -0.94 17.58
C THR A 219 23.26 -1.09 18.32
N SER A 220 23.18 -0.65 19.58
CA SER A 220 21.94 -0.72 20.37
C SER A 220 20.78 0.03 19.71
N LEU A 221 21.03 1.22 19.17
CA LEU A 221 20.03 2.01 18.44
C LEU A 221 19.56 1.35 17.14
N ASN A 222 20.41 0.53 16.52
CA ASN A 222 20.03 -0.19 15.30
C ASN A 222 19.38 -1.56 15.57
N LEU A 223 19.56 -2.13 16.76
CA LEU A 223 18.86 -3.33 17.22
C LEU A 223 17.44 -3.06 17.72
N ASP A 224 17.22 -1.91 18.38
CA ASP A 224 15.89 -1.46 18.79
C ASP A 224 15.58 -0.08 18.22
N LYS A 225 14.63 -0.04 17.28
CA LYS A 225 14.22 1.19 16.60
C LYS A 225 13.19 2.01 17.39
N THR A 226 12.90 1.66 18.65
CA THR A 226 11.95 2.38 19.51
C THR A 226 12.29 3.87 19.62
N SER A 227 13.56 4.24 19.79
CA SER A 227 13.96 5.65 19.87
C SER A 227 13.72 6.41 18.57
N LEU A 228 14.00 5.78 17.42
CA LEU A 228 13.74 6.35 16.09
C LEU A 228 12.24 6.55 15.87
N LEU A 229 11.41 5.58 16.25
CA LEU A 229 9.96 5.69 16.18
C LEU A 229 9.45 6.88 17.00
N GLU A 230 9.94 7.06 18.24
CA GLU A 230 9.56 8.19 19.09
C GLU A 230 9.98 9.53 18.48
N THR A 231 11.20 9.63 17.92
CA THR A 231 11.64 10.84 17.22
C THR A 231 10.73 11.18 16.04
N ILE A 232 10.45 10.21 15.17
CA ILE A 232 9.57 10.40 14.01
C ILE A 232 8.17 10.82 14.45
N LEU A 233 7.60 10.17 15.46
CA LEU A 233 6.28 10.52 15.98
C LEU A 233 6.23 11.95 16.52
N MET A 234 7.24 12.38 17.27
CA MET A 234 7.24 13.71 17.90
C MET A 234 7.56 14.83 16.91
N GLU A 235 8.51 14.62 16.00
CA GLU A 235 8.97 15.67 15.07
C GLU A 235 8.06 15.81 13.84
N ASP A 236 7.55 14.71 13.30
CA ASP A 236 6.87 14.72 12.00
C ASP A 236 5.36 14.50 12.07
N TYR A 237 4.88 13.89 13.17
CA TYR A 237 3.46 13.56 13.34
C TYR A 237 2.84 14.23 14.57
N GLU A 238 3.55 15.14 15.24
CA GLU A 238 3.07 15.86 16.44
C GLU A 238 2.51 14.94 17.55
N GLY A 239 3.05 13.72 17.65
CA GLY A 239 2.58 12.66 18.55
C GLY A 239 1.29 11.95 18.11
N ALA A 240 0.69 12.34 16.98
CA ALA A 240 -0.52 11.73 16.45
C ALA A 240 -0.22 10.41 15.73
N GLU A 241 -0.25 9.31 16.49
CA GLU A 241 -0.07 7.93 16.02
C GLU A 241 -0.95 7.56 14.81
N GLY A 242 -2.14 8.16 14.69
CA GLY A 242 -3.06 7.93 13.58
C GLY A 242 -2.51 8.39 12.23
N LEU A 243 -1.69 9.45 12.19
CA LEU A 243 -1.11 9.96 10.95
C LEU A 243 0.00 9.04 10.41
N LEU A 244 0.78 8.40 11.29
CA LEU A 244 1.76 7.37 10.92
C LEU A 244 1.05 6.16 10.29
N LEU A 245 -0.03 5.69 10.92
CA LEU A 245 -0.85 4.58 10.39
C LEU A 245 -1.57 4.98 9.09
N GLY A 246 -1.97 6.25 8.96
CA GLY A 246 -2.54 6.80 7.73
C GLY A 246 -1.53 6.76 6.58
N GLU A 247 -0.27 7.12 6.84
CA GLU A 247 0.79 7.00 5.83
C GLU A 247 1.08 5.54 5.45
N LEU A 248 1.08 4.62 6.42
CA LEU A 248 1.21 3.19 6.17
C LEU A 248 0.09 2.66 5.26
N GLN A 249 -1.15 3.08 5.51
CA GLN A 249 -2.30 2.69 4.68
C GLN A 249 -2.30 3.35 3.31
N PHE A 250 -1.96 4.64 3.23
CA PHE A 250 -1.80 5.35 1.96
C PHE A 250 -0.76 4.64 1.08
N ALA A 251 0.42 4.35 1.63
CA ALA A 251 1.52 3.71 0.91
C ALA A 251 1.10 2.32 0.39
N PHE A 252 0.38 1.54 1.19
CA PHE A 252 -0.18 0.26 0.78
C PHE A 252 -1.20 0.40 -0.35
N VAL A 253 -2.12 1.36 -0.27
CA VAL A 253 -3.14 1.60 -1.31
C VAL A 253 -2.49 2.06 -2.62
N ALA A 254 -1.57 3.03 -2.54
CA ALA A 254 -0.81 3.52 -3.69
C ALA A 254 -0.01 2.39 -4.36
N PHE A 255 0.57 1.50 -3.56
CA PHE A 255 1.27 0.32 -4.04
C PHE A 255 0.34 -0.70 -4.70
N MET A 256 -0.66 -1.19 -3.97
CA MET A 256 -1.49 -2.32 -4.40
C MET A 256 -2.44 -1.95 -5.54
N LEU A 257 -3.05 -0.76 -5.47
CA LEU A 257 -4.05 -0.31 -6.44
C LEU A 257 -3.47 0.66 -7.46
N GLY A 258 -2.53 1.50 -7.05
CA GLY A 258 -1.86 2.47 -7.94
C GLY A 258 -0.61 1.94 -8.64
N GLN A 259 -0.14 0.74 -8.29
CA GLN A 259 1.13 0.15 -8.78
C GLN A 259 2.34 1.07 -8.56
N SER A 260 2.29 1.87 -7.48
CA SER A 260 3.38 2.76 -7.06
C SER A 260 4.51 1.98 -6.42
N LEU A 261 5.72 2.13 -6.97
CA LEU A 261 6.93 1.57 -6.40
C LEU A 261 7.42 2.41 -5.22
N GLU A 262 7.25 3.74 -5.25
CA GLU A 262 7.49 4.58 -4.06
C GLU A 262 6.57 4.16 -2.90
N GLY A 263 5.30 3.87 -3.18
CA GLY A 263 4.36 3.33 -2.20
C GLY A 263 4.83 2.01 -1.59
N PHE A 264 5.35 1.09 -2.40
CA PHE A 264 5.90 -0.17 -1.90
C PHE A 264 7.07 0.06 -0.94
N LEU A 265 8.03 0.88 -1.36
CA LEU A 265 9.24 1.14 -0.58
C LEU A 265 8.90 1.81 0.75
N GLN A 266 7.95 2.75 0.75
CA GLN A 266 7.50 3.39 1.98
C GLN A 266 6.76 2.43 2.89
N TRP A 267 5.83 1.63 2.34
CA TRP A 267 5.13 0.61 3.12
C TRP A 267 6.11 -0.35 3.78
N LYS A 268 7.10 -0.86 3.03
CA LYS A 268 8.17 -1.71 3.54
C LYS A 268 8.98 -1.02 4.64
N ALA A 269 9.34 0.25 4.47
CA ALA A 269 10.11 1.00 5.46
C ALA A 269 9.35 1.18 6.78
N LEU A 270 8.07 1.54 6.73
CA LEU A 270 7.19 1.67 7.90
C LEU A 270 6.97 0.34 8.62
N VAL A 271 6.68 -0.72 7.86
CA VAL A 271 6.50 -2.08 8.41
C VAL A 271 7.79 -2.55 9.10
N SER A 272 8.95 -2.30 8.47
CA SER A 272 10.25 -2.65 9.05
C SER A 272 10.55 -1.85 10.31
N LEU A 273 10.32 -0.54 10.30
CA LEU A 273 10.50 0.32 11.47
C LEU A 273 9.72 -0.20 12.68
N LEU A 274 8.42 -0.48 12.49
CA LEU A 274 7.55 -0.90 13.58
C LEU A 274 7.93 -2.30 14.08
N PHE A 275 8.13 -3.28 13.20
CA PHE A 275 8.53 -4.63 13.63
C PHE A 275 9.92 -4.68 14.28
N SER A 276 10.82 -3.74 13.98
CA SER A 276 12.14 -3.62 14.62
C SER A 276 12.15 -2.84 15.95
N CYS A 277 10.99 -2.52 16.52
CA CYS A 277 10.90 -1.94 17.87
C CYS A 277 10.68 -3.05 18.92
N THR A 278 11.51 -3.10 19.96
CA THR A 278 11.38 -4.09 21.03
C THR A 278 10.69 -3.54 22.27
N GLU A 279 11.04 -2.32 22.70
CA GLU A 279 10.48 -1.70 23.91
C GLU A 279 9.13 -1.02 23.67
N ALA A 280 8.93 -0.40 22.50
CA ALA A 280 7.68 0.28 22.15
C ALA A 280 6.42 -0.61 22.27
N PRO A 281 6.35 -1.82 21.68
CA PRO A 281 5.16 -2.68 21.79
C PRO A 281 4.85 -3.12 23.23
N LEU A 282 5.89 -3.24 24.07
CA LEU A 282 5.76 -3.83 25.41
C LEU A 282 5.55 -2.78 26.51
N ARG A 283 6.06 -1.56 26.34
CA ARG A 283 6.10 -0.56 27.43
C ARG A 283 5.43 0.77 27.11
N THR A 284 5.76 1.39 25.99
CA THR A 284 5.39 2.80 25.74
C THR A 284 4.19 2.95 24.80
N ARG A 285 3.98 2.02 23.86
CA ARG A 285 3.09 2.19 22.70
C ARG A 285 2.26 0.95 22.35
N SER A 286 1.86 0.14 23.33
CA SER A 286 1.09 -1.11 23.10
C SER A 286 -0.16 -0.91 22.23
N GLN A 287 -0.85 0.23 22.37
CA GLN A 287 -2.05 0.57 21.61
C GLN A 287 -1.75 0.91 20.14
N LEU A 288 -0.66 1.63 19.85
CA LEU A 288 -0.18 1.83 18.47
C LEU A 288 0.11 0.49 17.82
N PHE A 289 0.83 -0.39 18.50
CA PHE A 289 1.18 -1.70 17.98
C PHE A 289 -0.04 -2.58 17.75
N THR A 290 -1.04 -2.53 18.64
CA THR A 290 -2.32 -3.23 18.44
C THR A 290 -2.99 -2.77 17.14
N LYS A 291 -3.03 -1.46 16.90
CA LYS A 291 -3.61 -0.88 15.68
C LYS A 291 -2.78 -1.22 14.44
N PHE A 292 -1.46 -1.16 14.53
CA PHE A 292 -0.52 -1.53 13.46
C PHE A 292 -0.71 -2.99 13.03
N ILE A 293 -0.70 -3.93 13.97
CA ILE A 293 -0.89 -5.36 13.68
C ILE A 293 -2.24 -5.61 13.03
N ARG A 294 -3.30 -4.90 13.45
CA ARG A 294 -4.61 -4.93 12.78
C ARG A 294 -4.54 -4.45 11.33
N VAL A 295 -3.89 -3.31 11.09
CA VAL A 295 -3.72 -2.76 9.74
C VAL A 295 -2.99 -3.76 8.84
N VAL A 296 -1.83 -4.26 9.28
CA VAL A 296 -1.05 -5.24 8.52
C VAL A 296 -1.85 -6.53 8.30
N TYR A 297 -2.56 -7.04 9.31
CA TYR A 297 -3.41 -8.21 9.17
C TYR A 297 -4.42 -8.06 8.03
N PHE A 298 -5.15 -6.93 7.97
CA PHE A 298 -6.15 -6.73 6.93
C PHE A 298 -5.54 -6.44 5.56
N GLN A 299 -4.42 -5.72 5.50
CA GLN A 299 -3.65 -5.50 4.27
C GLN A 299 -3.19 -6.82 3.65
N LEU A 300 -2.55 -7.67 4.47
CA LEU A 300 -2.08 -8.98 4.05
C LEU A 300 -3.25 -9.91 3.69
N LYS A 301 -4.31 -9.93 4.51
CA LYS A 301 -5.51 -10.70 4.20
C LYS A 301 -6.09 -10.32 2.83
N HIS A 302 -6.16 -9.03 2.52
CA HIS A 302 -6.66 -8.55 1.23
C HIS A 302 -5.70 -8.91 0.08
N GLY A 303 -4.40 -8.66 0.25
CA GLY A 303 -3.39 -8.98 -0.77
C GLY A 303 -3.28 -10.48 -1.08
N PHE A 304 -3.64 -11.35 -0.13
CA PHE A 304 -3.51 -12.82 -0.25
C PHE A 304 -4.81 -13.57 -0.46
N ASP A 305 -5.95 -12.88 -0.56
CA ASP A 305 -7.20 -13.57 -0.81
C ASP A 305 -7.26 -14.08 -2.27
N LYS A 306 -6.89 -15.35 -2.44
CA LYS A 306 -6.94 -16.07 -3.72
C LYS A 306 -8.35 -16.11 -4.30
N GLN A 307 -9.42 -15.91 -3.51
CA GLN A 307 -10.79 -15.92 -4.02
C GLN A 307 -11.17 -14.66 -4.80
N ASN A 308 -10.55 -13.51 -4.50
CA ASN A 308 -10.79 -12.27 -5.26
C ASN A 308 -10.11 -12.27 -6.66
N LYS A 309 -9.20 -13.23 -6.92
CA LYS A 309 -8.62 -13.45 -8.26
C LYS A 309 -9.66 -13.97 -9.28
N GLY A 310 -10.84 -14.41 -8.85
CA GLY A 310 -11.87 -15.00 -9.71
C GLY A 310 -12.82 -14.01 -10.41
N ASN A 311 -12.90 -12.76 -9.96
CA ASN A 311 -13.84 -11.75 -10.50
C ASN A 311 -13.18 -10.68 -11.37
N SER A 312 -11.86 -10.68 -11.52
CA SER A 312 -11.20 -9.84 -12.53
C SER A 312 -11.52 -10.38 -13.91
N VAL A 313 -12.23 -9.57 -14.71
CA VAL A 313 -12.56 -9.81 -16.12
C VAL A 313 -11.41 -10.56 -16.81
N GLY A 314 -11.73 -11.73 -17.39
CA GLY A 314 -10.78 -12.75 -17.88
C GLY A 314 -9.89 -12.34 -19.07
N LYS A 315 -9.18 -11.22 -18.96
CA LYS A 315 -8.15 -10.75 -19.87
C LYS A 315 -6.99 -10.13 -19.08
N GLY A 316 -6.07 -10.99 -18.65
CA GLY A 316 -4.63 -10.70 -18.73
C GLY A 316 -4.02 -9.62 -17.84
N ILE A 317 -4.73 -9.00 -16.90
CA ILE A 317 -4.11 -8.18 -15.85
C ILE A 317 -4.35 -8.86 -14.52
N SER A 318 -3.34 -9.59 -14.04
CA SER A 318 -3.26 -9.84 -12.60
C SER A 318 -2.99 -8.47 -11.97
N LEU A 319 -4.05 -7.75 -11.60
CA LEU A 319 -3.97 -6.51 -10.82
C LEU A 319 -3.26 -6.75 -9.48
N PHE A 320 -3.17 -8.02 -9.08
CA PHE A 320 -2.43 -8.51 -7.94
C PHE A 320 -1.05 -8.96 -8.38
N LEU A 321 -0.05 -8.42 -7.71
CA LEU A 321 1.35 -8.80 -7.85
C LEU A 321 1.47 -10.32 -7.65
N ASP A 322 2.32 -10.95 -8.47
CA ASP A 322 2.45 -12.40 -8.58
C ASP A 322 2.69 -13.08 -7.22
N ASP A 323 2.30 -14.36 -7.08
CA ASP A 323 2.49 -15.18 -5.87
C ASP A 323 3.98 -15.27 -5.47
N THR A 324 4.90 -14.95 -6.39
CA THR A 324 6.35 -14.84 -6.18
C THR A 324 6.78 -13.66 -5.30
N MET A 325 5.97 -12.60 -5.19
CA MET A 325 6.26 -11.44 -4.33
C MET A 325 6.33 -11.81 -2.84
N PHE A 326 5.71 -12.93 -2.45
CA PHE A 326 5.60 -13.33 -1.05
C PHE A 326 6.13 -14.75 -0.75
N SER A 327 7.08 -15.25 -1.55
CA SER A 327 7.82 -16.49 -1.26
C SER A 327 8.76 -16.33 -0.04
N LYS A 328 9.13 -17.45 0.60
CA LYS A 328 9.69 -17.60 1.98
C LYS A 328 10.90 -16.72 2.39
N ASP A 329 11.49 -15.95 1.47
CA ASP A 329 12.60 -14.99 1.74
C ASP A 329 12.16 -13.54 1.94
N ILE A 330 10.87 -13.30 2.24
CA ILE A 330 10.37 -11.95 2.49
C ILE A 330 11.03 -11.36 3.74
N PHE A 331 11.48 -10.11 3.63
CA PHE A 331 11.79 -9.28 4.79
C PHE A 331 10.73 -9.40 5.91
N LEU A 332 9.44 -9.55 5.55
CA LEU A 332 8.34 -9.77 6.48
C LEU A 332 8.45 -11.06 7.30
N PHE A 333 8.91 -12.18 6.71
CA PHE A 333 9.14 -13.42 7.46
C PHE A 333 10.19 -13.21 8.54
N ARG A 334 11.32 -12.57 8.20
CA ARG A 334 12.40 -12.24 9.16
C ARG A 334 11.90 -11.33 10.28
N LEU A 335 11.20 -10.25 9.93
CA LEU A 335 10.59 -9.33 10.90
C LEU A 335 9.60 -10.05 11.84
N CYS A 336 8.74 -10.92 11.30
CA CYS A 336 7.79 -11.69 12.12
C CYS A 336 8.48 -12.76 12.99
N LYS A 337 9.56 -13.38 12.50
CA LYS A 337 10.36 -14.38 13.25
C LYS A 337 10.95 -13.79 14.52
N GLU A 338 11.39 -12.53 14.47
CA GLU A 338 11.89 -11.80 15.65
C GLU A 338 10.76 -11.24 16.52
N PHE A 339 9.72 -10.66 15.90
CA PHE A 339 8.65 -9.96 16.62
C PHE A 339 7.67 -10.88 17.34
N PHE A 340 7.35 -12.06 16.79
CA PHE A 340 6.37 -12.96 17.42
C PHE A 340 6.83 -13.49 18.78
N PRO A 341 8.06 -14.02 18.96
CA PRO A 341 8.54 -14.41 20.28
C PRO A 341 8.54 -13.23 21.26
N LEU A 342 9.02 -12.05 20.82
CA LEU A 342 9.06 -10.83 21.63
C LEU A 342 7.70 -10.53 22.28
N VAL A 343 6.60 -10.61 21.52
CA VAL A 343 5.27 -10.27 22.03
C VAL A 343 4.58 -11.46 22.70
N LEU A 344 4.74 -12.69 22.18
CA LEU A 344 4.00 -13.86 22.62
C LEU A 344 4.59 -14.52 23.88
N GLU A 345 5.90 -14.40 24.10
CA GLU A 345 6.61 -14.99 25.24
C GLU A 345 6.77 -14.01 26.40
N SER A 346 6.64 -12.71 26.16
CA SER A 346 6.75 -11.68 27.20
C SER A 346 5.60 -11.71 28.19
N HIS A 347 5.90 -11.42 29.46
CA HIS A 347 4.91 -11.26 30.52
C HIS A 347 4.38 -9.82 30.59
N GLY A 348 3.11 -9.65 30.94
CA GLY A 348 2.50 -8.32 31.13
C GLY A 348 2.14 -7.57 29.85
N VAL A 349 2.03 -8.28 28.72
CA VAL A 349 1.65 -7.70 27.44
C VAL A 349 0.15 -7.41 27.37
N ASP A 350 -0.21 -6.32 26.70
CA ASP A 350 -1.59 -5.96 26.40
C ASP A 350 -2.37 -7.12 25.72
N GLY A 351 -3.57 -7.40 26.23
CA GLY A 351 -4.37 -8.55 25.79
C GLY A 351 -4.83 -8.44 24.32
N ASP A 352 -5.12 -7.23 23.84
CA ASP A 352 -5.51 -7.02 22.45
C ASP A 352 -4.31 -7.16 21.52
N LEU A 353 -3.14 -6.66 21.94
CA LEU A 353 -1.90 -6.86 21.19
C LEU A 353 -1.59 -8.36 21.04
N LEU A 354 -1.66 -9.12 22.13
CA LEU A 354 -1.49 -10.58 22.11
C LEU A 354 -2.49 -11.26 21.17
N LEU A 355 -3.76 -10.88 21.22
CA LEU A 355 -4.81 -11.45 20.37
C LEU A 355 -4.52 -11.20 18.88
N TRP A 356 -4.21 -9.96 18.52
CA TRP A 356 -3.98 -9.59 17.12
C TRP A 356 -2.67 -10.15 16.57
N THR A 357 -1.62 -10.23 17.39
CA THR A 357 -0.37 -10.91 17.02
C THR A 357 -0.61 -12.39 16.74
N ARG A 358 -1.41 -13.10 17.56
CA ARG A 358 -1.80 -14.49 17.29
C ARG A 358 -2.60 -14.63 15.99
N LYS A 359 -3.53 -13.70 15.71
CA LYS A 359 -4.29 -13.70 14.46
C LYS A 359 -3.40 -13.48 13.25
N LEU A 360 -2.43 -12.57 13.33
CA LEU A 360 -1.47 -12.33 12.26
C LEU A 360 -0.57 -13.55 12.03
N LYS A 361 -0.01 -14.15 13.09
CA LYS A 361 0.74 -15.40 13.01
C LYS A 361 -0.07 -16.49 12.30
N SER A 362 -1.30 -16.73 12.75
CA SER A 362 -2.19 -17.73 12.15
C SER A 362 -2.53 -17.46 10.68
N LEU A 363 -2.75 -16.19 10.30
CA LEU A 363 -2.97 -15.81 8.90
C LEU A 363 -1.77 -16.17 8.04
N LEU A 364 -0.55 -15.82 8.48
CA LEU A 364 0.67 -16.08 7.73
C LEU A 364 0.98 -17.58 7.62
N GLU A 365 0.80 -18.34 8.70
CA GLU A 365 0.95 -19.80 8.70
C GLU A 365 -0.05 -20.46 7.75
N THR A 366 -1.31 -20.02 7.75
CA THR A 366 -2.37 -20.59 6.90
C THR A 366 -2.22 -20.20 5.43
N ALA A 367 -1.87 -18.94 5.14
CA ALA A 367 -1.79 -18.42 3.78
C ALA A 367 -0.51 -18.89 3.05
N PHE A 368 0.62 -19.02 3.77
CA PHE A 368 1.93 -19.30 3.17
C PHE A 368 2.58 -20.61 3.61
N GLY A 369 2.04 -21.30 4.62
CA GLY A 369 2.72 -22.45 5.22
C GLY A 369 4.05 -22.05 5.86
N TRP A 370 4.14 -20.83 6.38
CA TRP A 370 5.30 -20.38 7.16
C TRP A 370 5.30 -21.10 8.51
N GLU A 371 6.48 -21.48 8.99
CA GLU A 371 6.65 -22.10 10.30
C GLU A 371 7.48 -21.19 11.19
N PHE A 372 6.82 -20.58 12.17
CA PHE A 372 7.49 -19.80 13.22
C PHE A 372 7.69 -20.72 14.42
N LYS A 373 8.74 -21.57 14.36
CA LYS A 373 9.13 -22.48 15.45
C LYS A 373 9.59 -21.69 16.68
N ASP A 374 9.32 -22.23 17.86
CA ASP A 374 9.84 -21.68 19.12
C ASP A 374 11.37 -21.86 19.17
N ASN A 375 12.07 -20.85 19.68
CA ASN A 375 13.53 -20.65 19.59
C ASN A 375 14.42 -21.73 20.26
N ALA A 376 13.87 -22.86 20.71
CA ALA A 376 14.62 -23.89 21.43
C ALA A 376 15.47 -24.80 20.51
N ASP A 377 15.21 -24.88 19.20
CA ASP A 377 15.82 -25.88 18.31
C ASP A 377 16.54 -25.33 17.06
N ILE A 378 16.82 -24.02 16.96
CA ILE A 378 17.50 -23.46 15.78
C ILE A 378 18.98 -23.19 16.09
N ILE A 379 19.80 -24.22 15.95
CA ILE A 379 21.18 -24.02 15.48
C ILE A 379 21.04 -23.61 14.02
N CYS A 380 21.58 -22.44 13.66
CA CYS A 380 21.50 -21.86 12.33
C CYS A 380 22.01 -22.82 11.26
N GLU A 381 21.10 -23.38 10.47
CA GLU A 381 21.37 -23.99 9.16
C GLU A 381 20.59 -23.21 8.10
N ASP A 382 20.89 -21.91 7.97
CA ASP A 382 20.50 -21.13 6.80
C ASP A 382 21.78 -20.99 5.94
N GLU A 383 21.93 -21.84 4.92
CA GLU A 383 23.10 -21.85 4.00
C GLU A 383 23.22 -20.55 3.17
N ASP A 384 22.23 -19.66 3.22
CA ASP A 384 22.17 -18.39 2.47
C ASP A 384 22.03 -17.14 3.38
N ASP A 385 22.50 -17.19 4.64
CA ASP A 385 22.67 -15.97 5.43
C ASP A 385 23.92 -15.20 4.93
N GLU A 386 23.73 -14.01 4.38
CA GLU A 386 24.78 -13.04 3.99
C GLU A 386 25.75 -12.73 5.15
N PHE A 387 25.33 -13.01 6.39
CA PHE A 387 26.12 -12.84 7.62
C PHE A 387 26.61 -14.15 8.25
N SER A 388 26.43 -15.30 7.57
CA SER A 388 27.03 -16.56 8.02
C SER A 388 28.55 -16.40 8.16
N PRO A 389 29.14 -16.82 9.28
CA PRO A 389 30.59 -16.74 9.45
C PRO A 389 31.25 -17.57 8.35
N VAL A 390 32.23 -16.99 7.65
CA VAL A 390 33.04 -17.72 6.67
C VAL A 390 33.82 -18.80 7.44
N ILE A 391 33.40 -20.05 7.29
CA ILE A 391 34.09 -21.20 7.88
C ILE A 391 35.35 -21.43 7.05
N VAL A 392 36.49 -20.91 7.52
CA VAL A 392 37.79 -21.21 6.93
C VAL A 392 38.19 -22.62 7.37
N PRO A 393 38.32 -23.59 6.45
CA PRO A 393 38.80 -24.91 6.81
C PRO A 393 40.23 -24.81 7.36
N PRO A 394 40.60 -25.61 8.37
CA PRO A 394 41.87 -25.48 9.09
C PRO A 394 43.14 -25.67 8.25
N ASN A 395 43.03 -26.02 6.96
CA ASN A 395 44.16 -26.19 6.05
C ASN A 395 44.62 -24.91 5.32
N GLU A 396 43.99 -23.76 5.56
CA GLU A 396 44.45 -22.46 4.99
C GLU A 396 45.04 -21.49 6.03
N ALA A 397 45.32 -21.97 7.24
CA ALA A 397 46.15 -21.22 8.19
C ALA A 397 47.62 -21.28 7.74
N ILE A 398 48.05 -20.27 6.96
CA ILE A 398 49.47 -20.05 6.66
C ILE A 398 50.21 -19.87 8.01
N PRO A 399 51.26 -20.65 8.31
CA PRO A 399 52.05 -20.42 9.50
C PRO A 399 52.77 -19.08 9.33
N SER A 400 52.53 -18.14 10.25
CA SER A 400 53.38 -16.98 10.42
C SER A 400 54.76 -17.45 10.85
N GLU A 401 55.71 -17.56 9.92
CA GLU A 401 57.12 -17.75 10.28
C GLU A 401 57.65 -16.50 10.98
N ASP A 402 58.08 -16.72 12.22
CA ASP A 402 58.86 -15.82 13.05
C ASP A 402 60.04 -15.21 12.27
N ARG A 403 60.09 -13.88 12.21
CA ARG A 403 61.36 -13.15 12.07
C ARG A 403 61.67 -12.44 13.38
N ALA A 404 62.31 -13.17 14.27
CA ALA A 404 63.15 -12.62 15.32
C ALA A 404 64.59 -13.08 15.08
N SER A 405 65.44 -12.15 14.60
CA SER A 405 66.88 -12.00 14.90
C SER A 405 67.44 -10.84 14.09
#